data_AF-A0A2V9S5F6-F1
#
_entry.id   AF-A0A2V9S5F6-F1
#
_cell.length_a   1.000
_cell.length_b   1.000
_cell.length_c   1.000
_cell.angle_alpha   90.00
_cell.angle_beta   90.00
_cell.angle_gamma   90.00
#
_symmetry.space_group_name_H-M   'P 1'
#
loop_
_entity.id
_entity.type
_entity.pdbx_description
1 polymer ?
#
loop_
_entity_poly.entity_id
_entity_poly.type
_entity_poly.pdbx_seq_one_letter_code
_entity_poly.pdbx_strand_id
1 'polypeptide(L)'
;MHSHKDGVVVYLTELREISTESDGTSRRITRHAGDVIWSPAHTHSLENLADTPIEVIEIELKSAPDGTLHSHSRSLSHKLIANVSDVSLAKRR
;
A
#
# COMPACT_ATOMS: atom_id res chain seq x y z
N MET A 1 4.24 -22.47 1.01
CA MET A 1 4.58 -21.64 2.17
C MET A 1 5.72 -20.73 1.78
N HIS A 2 5.47 -19.44 1.66
CA HIS A 2 6.44 -18.41 1.34
C HIS A 2 6.02 -17.10 2.02
N SER A 3 6.90 -16.10 2.03
CA SER A 3 6.71 -14.87 2.77
C SER A 3 6.81 -13.65 1.86
N HIS A 4 5.96 -12.66 2.14
CA HIS A 4 5.94 -11.36 1.48
C HIS A 4 6.23 -10.24 2.47
N LYS A 5 6.82 -9.15 1.98
CA LYS A 5 6.89 -7.88 2.71
C LYS A 5 5.56 -7.12 2.60
N ASP A 6 5.44 -6.01 3.33
CA ASP A 6 4.38 -5.04 3.10
C ASP A 6 4.37 -4.61 1.63
N GLY A 7 3.20 -4.55 1.03
CA GLY A 7 3.08 -4.27 -0.39
C GLY A 7 1.66 -4.01 -0.88
N VAL A 8 1.56 -3.90 -2.20
CA VAL A 8 0.29 -3.79 -2.92
C VAL A 8 0.15 -5.00 -3.82
N VAL A 9 -1.04 -5.59 -3.86
CA VAL A 9 -1.37 -6.70 -4.76
C VAL A 9 -2.41 -6.22 -5.76
N VAL A 10 -2.14 -6.44 -7.05
CA VAL A 10 -3.05 -6.15 -8.16
C VAL A 10 -3.50 -7.47 -8.76
N TYR A 11 -4.79 -7.79 -8.65
CA TYR A 11 -5.38 -9.00 -9.21
C TYR A 11 -5.71 -8.79 -10.68
N LEU A 12 -5.11 -9.58 -11.57
CA LEU A 12 -5.35 -9.47 -13.02
C LEU A 12 -6.50 -10.38 -13.48
N THR A 13 -6.77 -11.44 -12.72
CA THR A 13 -7.86 -12.40 -12.93
C THR A 13 -8.75 -12.49 -11.70
N GLU A 14 -9.92 -13.11 -11.85
CA GLU A 14 -10.73 -13.52 -10.69
C GLU A 14 -9.93 -14.47 -9.80
N LEU A 15 -10.06 -14.30 -8.49
CA LEU A 15 -9.41 -15.13 -7.48
C LEU A 15 -10.46 -15.90 -6.70
N ARG A 16 -10.28 -17.21 -6.58
CA ARG A 16 -10.97 -18.06 -5.60
C ARG A 16 -9.95 -19.03 -5.04
N GLU A 17 -9.59 -18.85 -3.77
CA GLU A 17 -8.53 -19.63 -3.15
C GLU A 17 -8.83 -20.03 -1.70
N ILE A 18 -8.10 -21.02 -1.21
CA ILE A 18 -7.82 -21.15 0.23
C ILE A 18 -6.43 -20.56 0.48
N SER A 19 -6.34 -19.60 1.40
CA SER A 19 -5.07 -19.11 1.95
C SER A 19 -4.90 -19.70 3.35
N THR A 20 -3.74 -20.31 3.59
CA THR A 20 -3.33 -20.86 4.89
C THR A 20 -2.17 -20.05 5.44
N GLU A 21 -2.36 -19.44 6.60
CA GLU A 21 -1.35 -18.65 7.30
C GLU A 21 -0.33 -19.56 8.02
N SER A 22 0.77 -18.98 8.50
CA SER A 22 1.85 -19.73 9.17
C SER A 22 1.44 -20.49 10.43
N ASP A 23 0.34 -20.08 11.09
CA ASP A 23 -0.21 -20.75 12.27
C ASP A 23 -1.13 -21.94 11.90
N GLY A 24 -1.32 -22.21 10.61
CA GLY A 24 -2.20 -23.24 10.08
C GLY A 24 -3.65 -22.79 9.88
N THR A 25 -4.02 -21.58 10.32
CA THR A 25 -5.37 -21.03 10.10
C THR A 25 -5.61 -20.84 8.61
N SER A 26 -6.74 -21.34 8.12
CA SER A 26 -7.10 -21.27 6.71
C SER A 26 -8.38 -20.48 6.49
N ARG A 27 -8.41 -19.69 5.42
CA ARG A 27 -9.56 -18.87 5.03
C ARG A 27 -9.78 -18.93 3.53
N ARG A 28 -11.05 -18.89 3.12
CA ARG A 28 -11.42 -18.75 1.72
C ARG A 28 -11.35 -17.27 1.33
N ILE A 29 -10.66 -16.96 0.24
CA ILE A 29 -10.51 -15.60 -0.26
C ILE A 29 -11.09 -15.54 -1.68
N THR A 30 -11.79 -14.44 -1.95
CA THR A 30 -12.24 -14.08 -3.30
C THR A 30 -11.86 -12.65 -3.63
N ARG A 31 -11.43 -12.41 -4.87
CA ARG A 31 -11.12 -11.09 -5.44
C ARG A 31 -11.57 -11.04 -6.89
N HIS A 32 -11.89 -9.85 -7.36
CA HIS A 32 -12.23 -9.60 -8.74
C HIS A 32 -11.01 -9.18 -9.56
N ALA A 33 -11.08 -9.41 -10.87
CA ALA A 33 -10.10 -8.85 -11.79
C ALA A 33 -10.13 -7.31 -11.70
N GLY A 34 -8.95 -6.71 -11.54
CA GLY A 34 -8.76 -5.28 -11.34
C GLY A 34 -8.76 -4.84 -9.87
N ASP A 35 -9.01 -5.73 -8.91
CA ASP A 35 -8.87 -5.40 -7.49
C ASP A 35 -7.43 -5.00 -7.16
N VAL A 36 -7.27 -3.93 -6.39
CA VAL A 36 -5.98 -3.45 -5.87
C VAL A 36 -6.09 -3.33 -4.36
N ILE A 37 -5.26 -4.08 -3.64
CA ILE A 37 -5.30 -4.10 -2.17
C ILE A 37 -3.94 -3.78 -1.57
N TRP A 38 -3.98 -3.17 -0.39
CA TRP A 38 -2.85 -3.22 0.52
C TRP A 38 -2.73 -4.61 1.14
N SER A 39 -1.51 -5.13 1.21
CA SER A 39 -1.18 -6.41 1.81
C SER A 39 -0.07 -6.22 2.84
N PRO A 40 -0.34 -6.42 4.14
CA PRO A 40 0.69 -6.42 5.17
C PRO A 40 1.69 -7.56 4.97
N ALA A 41 2.89 -7.45 5.51
CA ALA A 41 3.87 -8.53 5.53
C ALA A 41 3.26 -9.79 6.18
N HIS A 42 3.34 -10.92 5.48
CA HIS A 42 2.73 -12.17 5.93
C HIS A 42 3.45 -13.38 5.34
N THR A 43 3.19 -14.55 5.90
CA THR A 43 3.71 -15.84 5.43
C THR A 43 2.54 -16.79 5.25
N HIS A 44 2.36 -17.27 4.03
CA HIS A 44 1.20 -18.10 3.70
C HIS A 44 1.49 -19.14 2.62
N SER A 45 0.53 -20.03 2.41
CA SER A 45 0.37 -20.81 1.19
C SER A 45 -1.02 -20.61 0.62
N LEU A 46 -1.11 -20.80 -0.69
CA LEU A 46 -2.32 -20.59 -1.47
C LEU A 46 -2.65 -21.86 -2.26
N GLU A 47 -3.93 -22.22 -2.26
CA GLU A 47 -4.52 -23.24 -3.13
C GLU A 47 -5.56 -22.58 -4.05
N ASN A 48 -5.35 -22.68 -5.37
CA ASN A 48 -6.31 -22.21 -6.37
C ASN A 48 -7.51 -23.16 -6.45
N LEU A 49 -8.72 -22.62 -6.27
CA LEU A 49 -9.97 -23.39 -6.31
C LEU A 49 -10.72 -23.23 -7.64
N ALA A 50 -10.12 -22.55 -8.61
CA ALA A 50 -10.66 -22.40 -9.95
C ALA A 50 -9.90 -23.25 -10.96
N ASP A 51 -10.57 -23.56 -12.07
CA ASP A 51 -10.01 -24.32 -13.19
C ASP A 51 -9.19 -23.44 -14.15
N THR A 52 -9.00 -22.17 -13.78
CA THR A 52 -8.26 -21.15 -14.54
C THR A 52 -7.03 -20.70 -13.75
N PRO A 53 -5.93 -20.32 -14.42
CA PRO A 53 -4.77 -19.74 -13.75
C PRO A 53 -5.13 -18.50 -12.93
N ILE A 54 -4.38 -18.29 -11.85
CA ILE A 54 -4.39 -17.05 -11.09
C ILE A 54 -3.23 -16.19 -11.60
N GLU A 55 -3.54 -14.94 -11.96
CA GLU A 55 -2.53 -13.94 -12.33
C GLU A 55 -2.62 -12.74 -11.39
N VAL A 56 -1.50 -12.41 -10.75
CA VAL A 56 -1.37 -11.32 -9.78
C VAL A 56 -0.04 -10.61 -9.99
N ILE A 57 -0.03 -9.30 -9.79
CA ILE A 57 1.19 -8.52 -9.65
C ILE A 57 1.34 -8.16 -8.17
N GLU A 58 2.43 -8.61 -7.57
CA GLU A 58 2.81 -8.25 -6.21
C GLU A 58 3.91 -7.20 -6.23
N ILE A 59 3.64 -6.08 -5.58
CA ILE A 59 4.53 -4.94 -5.49
C ILE A 59 4.98 -4.82 -4.05
N GLU A 60 6.14 -5.39 -3.75
CA GLU A 60 6.70 -5.35 -2.40
C GLU A 60 7.50 -4.08 -2.14
N LEU A 61 7.32 -3.51 -0.95
CA LEU A 61 8.09 -2.36 -0.52
C LEU A 61 9.53 -2.78 -0.17
N LYS A 62 10.47 -1.97 -0.64
CA LYS A 62 11.85 -2.06 -0.19
C LYS A 62 11.91 -1.68 1.28
N SER A 63 12.71 -2.40 2.04
CA SER A 63 13.12 -1.95 3.36
C SER A 63 13.81 -0.59 3.21
N ALA A 64 13.52 0.34 4.11
CA ALA A 64 14.28 1.59 4.15
C ALA A 64 15.77 1.24 4.30
N PRO A 65 16.69 1.86 3.53
CA PRO A 65 18.11 1.73 3.82
C PRO A 65 18.35 2.31 5.22
N ASP A 66 18.69 1.45 6.19
CA ASP A 66 19.14 1.72 7.56
C ASP A 66 18.74 3.09 8.15
N GLY A 67 17.44 3.42 8.12
CA GLY A 67 16.90 4.68 8.66
C GLY A 67 17.31 5.97 7.94
N THR A 68 18.06 5.92 6.84
CA THR A 68 18.41 7.12 6.07
C THR A 68 17.31 7.39 5.06
N LEU A 69 16.42 8.34 5.40
CA LEU A 69 15.50 8.93 4.43
C LEU A 69 16.32 9.57 3.30
N HIS A 70 16.39 8.91 2.14
CA HIS A 70 16.81 9.58 0.92
C HIS A 70 15.67 10.50 0.46
N SER A 71 15.54 11.67 1.11
CA SER A 71 14.68 12.73 0.61
C SER A 71 15.25 13.23 -0.71
N HIS A 72 14.75 12.72 -1.83
CA HIS A 72 14.85 13.44 -3.09
C HIS A 72 13.81 14.56 -3.05
N SER A 73 14.06 15.57 -2.21
CA SER A 73 13.35 16.84 -2.29
C SER A 73 13.74 17.48 -3.62
N ARG A 74 12.97 17.20 -4.68
CA ARG A 74 12.91 18.13 -5.78
C ARG A 74 12.15 19.34 -5.24
N SER A 75 12.91 20.36 -4.84
CA SER A 75 12.38 21.68 -4.55
C SER A 75 11.65 22.19 -5.79
N LEU A 76 10.34 21.92 -5.87
CA LEU A 76 9.45 22.66 -6.76
C LEU A 76 9.18 23.97 -6.04
N SER A 77 9.93 25.00 -6.40
CA SER A 77 9.74 26.36 -5.93
C SER A 77 8.43 26.93 -6.48
N HIS A 78 7.28 26.47 -5.99
CA HIS A 78 6.03 27.22 -6.14
C HIS A 78 5.99 28.25 -5.00
N LYS A 79 6.34 29.50 -5.33
CA LYS A 79 6.14 30.65 -4.46
C LYS A 79 4.65 30.78 -4.16
N LEU A 80 4.22 30.33 -2.98
CA LEU A 80 2.95 30.76 -2.41
C LEU A 80 3.19 32.13 -1.76
N ILE A 81 2.75 33.20 -2.43
CA ILE A 81 2.73 34.54 -1.84
C ILE A 81 1.51 34.59 -0.91
N ALA A 82 1.74 34.45 0.40
CA ALA A 82 0.72 34.76 1.39
C ALA A 82 0.71 36.28 1.63
N ASN A 83 -0.33 36.95 1.13
CA ASN A 83 -0.64 38.33 1.49
C ASN A 83 -1.22 38.32 2.91
N VAL A 84 -0.52 38.91 3.87
CA VAL A 84 -1.07 39.19 5.21
C VAL A 84 -1.34 40.68 5.25
N SER A 85 -2.62 41.07 5.17
CA SER A 85 -3.06 42.45 5.38
C SER A 85 -3.16 42.71 6.88
N ASP A 86 -2.36 43.67 7.32
CA ASP A 86 -2.33 44.27 8.66
C ASP A 86 -3.70 44.88 9.01
N VAL A 87 -4.23 44.57 10.20
CA VAL A 87 -5.32 45.34 10.81
C VAL A 87 -4.92 45.62 12.27
N SER A 88 -4.28 46.76 12.45
CA SER A 88 -4.14 47.40 13.76
C SER A 88 -5.45 48.12 14.10
N LEU A 89 -6.11 47.73 15.19
CA LEU A 89 -7.20 48.52 15.78
C LEU A 89 -6.81 48.91 17.21
N ALA A 90 -6.19 50.08 17.34
CA ALA A 90 -6.05 50.78 18.62
C ALA A 90 -7.42 51.29 19.08
N LYS A 91 -7.84 50.93 20.30
CA LYS A 91 -8.93 51.63 21.00
C LYS A 91 -8.40 52.23 22.30
N ARG A 92 -8.35 53.56 22.30
CA ARG A 92 -8.03 54.44 23.41
C ARG A 92 -8.98 54.22 24.60
N ARG A 93 -8.43 54.26 25.80
CA ARG A 93 -9.01 54.96 26.95
C ARG A 93 -7.92 55.81 27.57
#